data_AF-A0A180GPY7-F1
#
_entry.id   AF-A0A180GPY7-F1
#
_cell.length_a   1.000
_cell.length_b   1.000
_cell.length_c   1.000
_cell.angle_alpha   90.00
_cell.angle_beta   90.00
_cell.angle_gamma   90.00
#
_symmetry.space_group_name_H-M   'P 1'
#
loop_
_entity.id
_entity.type
_entity.pdbx_description
1 polymer ?
#
loop_
_entity_poly.entity_id
_entity_poly.type
_entity_poly.pdbx_seq_one_letter_code
_entity_poly.pdbx_strand_id
1 'polypeptide(L)'
;MARSDFHLKLWSTVSPHNGHRLRLPVKPRRPITTFTKRHIPHTVSSTDYAHSLAGQSLKRVSLDRLMRFGPPPLSPSKIVESAELTRYELSQRLQRRVNAHLSLPYLPASNPHIKEVMSIYRHSLEEINSLPPIRTVADNAALLQALVTMVDDAADVIGMFATGFKESKRYLSEEQITSFLDRAIQSRISIRLIAEQHLSLSKAEHSPNGSRLGIVDRKVKLKKTLESVLEFAGELCEGTFGIAPEWTILGEVEAEVCFVEMHLQ
;
A
#
# COMPACT_ATOMS: atom_id res chain seq x y z
N MET A 1 1.69 -23.05 -38.49
CA MET A 1 1.35 -23.38 -37.09
C MET A 1 0.49 -22.23 -36.56
N ALA A 2 -0.81 -22.16 -36.92
CA ALA A 2 -1.97 -22.80 -36.27
C ALA A 2 -2.08 -22.37 -34.79
N ARG A 3 -3.04 -21.53 -34.37
CA ARG A 3 -4.52 -21.68 -34.35
C ARG A 3 -5.16 -20.27 -34.35
N SER A 4 -6.05 -19.86 -35.25
CA SER A 4 -7.43 -20.28 -35.62
C SER A 4 -8.53 -19.65 -34.75
N ASP A 5 -9.20 -18.65 -35.34
CA ASP A 5 -10.53 -18.10 -35.02
C ASP A 5 -11.63 -19.16 -35.10
N PHE A 6 -12.72 -19.02 -34.32
CA PHE A 6 -14.06 -19.55 -34.66
C PHE A 6 -15.21 -18.76 -34.00
N HIS A 7 -15.80 -17.88 -34.81
CA HIS A 7 -17.22 -17.72 -35.17
C HIS A 7 -18.39 -17.55 -34.16
N LEU A 8 -19.04 -16.40 -34.39
CA LEU A 8 -20.43 -15.92 -34.28
C LEU A 8 -21.63 -16.91 -34.33
N LYS A 9 -22.62 -16.58 -33.47
CA LYS A 9 -24.10 -16.42 -33.65
C LYS A 9 -24.95 -17.43 -34.43
N LEU A 10 -26.06 -17.83 -33.80
CA LEU A 10 -27.51 -17.67 -34.14
C LEU A 10 -28.25 -18.89 -33.53
N TRP A 11 -29.47 -18.80 -33.00
CA TRP A 11 -30.81 -18.74 -33.64
C TRP A 11 -31.81 -18.52 -32.46
N SER A 12 -33.02 -17.95 -32.53
CA SER A 12 -33.91 -17.45 -33.58
C SER A 12 -35.17 -16.84 -32.91
N THR A 13 -35.81 -15.88 -33.58
CA THR A 13 -37.13 -15.28 -33.27
C THR A 13 -38.31 -16.07 -33.86
N VAL A 14 -39.53 -15.95 -33.29
CA VAL A 14 -40.87 -15.65 -33.92
C VAL A 14 -42.06 -15.94 -32.96
N SER A 15 -43.03 -15.00 -32.91
CA SER A 15 -44.31 -14.92 -32.12
C SER A 15 -45.49 -15.74 -32.75
N PRO A 16 -46.82 -15.56 -32.48
CA PRO A 16 -47.62 -15.01 -31.34
C PRO A 16 -48.85 -15.91 -30.91
N HIS A 17 -49.54 -15.63 -29.78
CA HIS A 17 -51.04 -15.53 -29.65
C HIS A 17 -51.61 -15.50 -28.20
N ASN A 18 -52.75 -14.79 -28.13
CA ASN A 18 -53.75 -14.52 -27.09
C ASN A 18 -54.00 -15.52 -25.94
N GLY A 19 -54.39 -14.94 -24.80
CA GLY A 19 -55.54 -15.45 -24.03
C GLY A 19 -55.40 -15.47 -22.51
N HIS A 20 -56.08 -14.51 -21.86
CA HIS A 20 -56.84 -14.64 -20.61
C HIS A 20 -56.44 -13.72 -19.45
N ARG A 21 -57.36 -12.78 -19.20
CA ARG A 21 -57.50 -11.92 -18.03
C ARG A 21 -57.83 -12.76 -16.80
N LEU A 22 -57.13 -12.53 -15.70
CA LEU A 22 -57.68 -12.72 -14.36
C LEU A 22 -57.43 -11.46 -13.54
N ARG A 23 -58.53 -10.74 -13.26
CA ARG A 23 -58.60 -9.59 -12.36
C ARG A 23 -58.72 -10.12 -10.93
N LEU A 24 -57.91 -9.60 -10.02
CA LEU A 24 -58.14 -9.72 -8.58
C LEU A 24 -58.30 -8.31 -7.95
N PRO A 25 -59.13 -8.19 -6.90
CA PRO A 25 -59.86 -6.97 -6.60
C PRO A 25 -59.06 -5.93 -5.81
N VAL A 26 -59.27 -4.67 -6.17
CA VAL A 26 -58.83 -3.49 -5.41
C VAL A 26 -59.68 -3.39 -4.14
N LYS A 27 -59.03 -3.41 -2.97
CA LYS A 27 -59.63 -3.08 -1.67
C LYS A 27 -59.23 -1.67 -1.21
N PRO A 28 -60.09 -0.97 -0.46
CA PRO A 28 -60.06 0.48 -0.32
C PRO A 28 -58.94 0.98 0.61
N ARG A 29 -58.42 2.18 0.28
CA ARG A 29 -57.48 2.94 1.10
C ARG A 29 -58.12 3.31 2.45
N ARG A 30 -57.44 2.97 3.54
CA ARG A 30 -57.72 3.50 4.89
C ARG A 30 -56.79 4.68 5.22
N PRO A 31 -57.27 5.65 6.02
CA PRO A 31 -56.59 6.93 6.23
C PRO A 31 -55.33 6.81 7.08
N ILE A 32 -54.42 7.75 6.83
CA ILE A 32 -53.14 7.95 7.51
C ILE A 32 -53.38 8.21 8.99
N THR A 33 -52.87 7.32 9.85
CA THR A 33 -52.68 7.57 11.28
C THR A 33 -51.22 7.88 11.51
N THR A 34 -50.96 9.02 12.14
CA THR A 34 -49.65 9.56 12.51
C THR A 34 -48.91 8.59 13.43
N PHE A 35 -47.92 7.88 12.90
CA PHE A 35 -47.00 7.08 13.71
C PHE A 35 -45.81 7.93 14.14
N THR A 36 -45.67 8.05 15.46
CA THR A 36 -44.57 8.66 16.18
C THR A 36 -43.22 8.07 15.75
N LYS A 37 -42.28 8.97 15.45
CA LYS A 37 -40.91 8.68 15.00
C LYS A 37 -40.15 7.98 16.14
N ARG A 38 -40.11 6.65 16.14
CA ARG A 38 -39.15 5.89 16.94
C ARG A 38 -37.76 6.11 16.33
N HIS A 39 -36.89 6.76 17.10
CA HIS A 39 -35.48 6.91 16.79
C HIS A 39 -34.84 5.52 16.69
N ILE A 40 -34.45 5.13 15.48
CA ILE A 40 -33.49 4.07 15.26
C ILE A 40 -32.12 4.75 15.41
N PRO A 41 -31.22 4.30 16.29
CA PRO A 41 -29.89 4.88 16.36
C PRO A 41 -29.17 4.60 15.05
N HIS A 42 -28.84 5.69 14.35
CA HIS A 42 -28.04 5.65 13.13
C HIS A 42 -26.66 5.05 13.45
N THR A 43 -26.24 4.19 12.55
CA THR A 43 -24.88 3.68 12.34
C THR A 43 -23.82 4.70 12.72
N VAL A 44 -22.89 4.29 13.57
CA VAL A 44 -21.67 5.05 13.92
C VAL A 44 -21.01 5.51 12.62
N SER A 45 -20.94 6.82 12.43
CA SER A 45 -20.38 7.43 11.22
C SER A 45 -18.89 7.10 11.13
N SER A 46 -18.42 6.67 9.96
CA SER A 46 -17.00 6.43 9.67
C SER A 46 -16.11 7.66 9.94
N THR A 47 -16.71 8.86 10.04
CA THR A 47 -16.04 10.11 10.43
C THR A 47 -15.58 10.10 11.89
N ASP A 48 -16.34 9.52 12.81
CA ASP A 48 -16.02 9.54 14.26
C ASP A 48 -14.84 8.63 14.58
N TYR A 49 -14.69 7.52 13.84
CA TYR A 49 -13.51 6.65 13.92
C TYR A 49 -12.25 7.37 13.41
N ALA A 50 -12.36 8.11 12.30
CA ALA A 50 -11.23 8.84 11.70
C ALA A 50 -10.65 9.92 12.63
N HIS A 51 -11.49 10.60 13.42
CA HIS A 51 -11.05 11.61 14.39
C HIS A 51 -10.34 11.01 15.62
N SER A 52 -10.70 9.80 16.06
CA SER A 52 -10.04 9.15 17.21
C SER A 52 -8.59 8.71 16.93
N LEU A 53 -8.27 8.31 15.70
CA LEU A 53 -6.90 7.95 15.29
C LEU A 53 -6.00 9.15 14.98
N ALA A 54 -6.57 10.35 14.83
CA ALA A 54 -5.83 11.56 14.50
C ALA A 54 -4.92 12.04 15.65
N GLY A 55 -5.23 11.67 16.90
CA GLY A 55 -4.47 12.09 18.09
C GLY A 55 -3.34 11.15 18.52
N GLN A 56 -3.26 9.91 18.01
CA GLN A 56 -2.16 9.01 18.35
C GLN A 56 -0.93 9.35 17.51
N SER A 57 0.28 9.40 18.08
CA SER A 57 1.50 9.45 17.27
C SER A 57 1.80 8.06 16.73
N LEU A 58 2.01 7.92 15.42
CA LEU A 58 2.47 6.64 14.87
C LEU A 58 3.88 6.37 15.38
N LYS A 59 4.09 5.16 15.90
CA LYS A 59 5.42 4.71 16.33
C LYS A 59 6.38 4.72 15.13
N ARG A 60 7.53 5.39 15.29
CA ARG A 60 8.60 5.46 14.29
C ARG A 60 9.14 4.06 13.94
N VAL A 61 9.50 3.84 12.67
CA VAL A 61 10.25 2.63 12.28
C VAL A 61 11.72 2.85 12.60
N SER A 62 12.30 1.98 13.44
CA SER A 62 13.73 1.96 13.76
C SER A 62 14.31 0.59 13.39
N LEU A 63 15.62 0.51 13.17
CA LEU A 63 16.31 -0.75 12.89
C LEU A 63 16.10 -1.78 14.00
N ASP A 64 16.24 -1.36 15.25
CA ASP A 64 15.96 -2.19 16.43
C ASP A 64 14.56 -2.82 16.37
N ARG A 65 13.55 -2.03 15.99
CA ARG A 65 12.18 -2.51 15.84
C ARG A 65 12.01 -3.50 14.69
N LEU A 66 12.69 -3.30 13.57
CA LEU A 66 12.66 -4.25 12.45
C LEU A 66 13.30 -5.59 12.86
N MET A 67 14.35 -5.54 13.70
CA MET A 67 15.11 -6.73 14.14
C MET A 67 14.51 -7.45 15.35
N ARG A 68 13.52 -6.87 16.03
CA ARG A 68 13.01 -7.33 17.34
C ARG A 68 12.55 -8.80 17.42
N PHE A 69 12.11 -9.38 16.30
CA PHE A 69 11.62 -10.76 16.28
C PHE A 69 12.77 -11.79 16.24
N GLY A 70 13.98 -11.33 15.91
CA GLY A 70 15.19 -12.15 15.81
C GLY A 70 15.39 -12.78 14.43
N PRO A 71 16.40 -13.65 14.30
CA PRO A 71 16.72 -14.30 13.04
C PRO A 71 15.67 -15.34 12.65
N PRO A 72 15.38 -15.49 11.34
CA PRO A 72 14.61 -16.61 10.84
C PRO A 72 15.39 -17.94 10.99
N PRO A 73 14.70 -19.09 11.07
CA PRO A 73 13.24 -19.23 11.02
C PRO A 73 12.59 -18.81 12.34
N LEU A 74 11.48 -18.09 12.24
CA LEU A 74 10.71 -17.66 13.40
C LEU A 74 9.83 -18.81 13.91
N SER A 75 9.69 -18.92 15.23
CA SER A 75 8.69 -19.81 15.84
C SER A 75 7.27 -19.39 15.42
N PRO A 76 6.31 -20.33 15.26
CA PRO A 76 4.94 -20.02 14.85
C PRO A 76 4.26 -18.89 15.66
N SER A 77 4.49 -18.84 16.97
CA SER A 77 3.98 -17.78 17.85
C SER A 77 4.49 -16.38 17.47
N LYS A 78 5.80 -16.26 17.20
CA LYS A 78 6.44 -15.01 16.75
C LYS A 78 5.96 -14.58 15.36
N ILE A 79 5.67 -15.53 14.46
CA ILE A 79 5.10 -15.21 13.15
C ILE A 79 3.72 -14.58 13.33
N VAL A 80 2.85 -15.19 14.13
CA VAL A 80 1.51 -14.66 14.41
C VAL A 80 1.59 -13.29 15.09
N GLU A 81 2.48 -13.11 16.06
CA GLU A 81 2.71 -11.83 16.71
C GLU A 81 3.19 -10.75 15.71
N SER A 82 4.13 -11.10 14.84
CA SER A 82 4.61 -10.21 13.78
C SER A 82 3.53 -9.86 12.78
N ALA A 83 2.69 -10.82 12.41
CA ALA A 83 1.61 -10.65 11.45
C ALA A 83 0.52 -9.71 12.01
N GLU A 84 0.05 -9.96 13.23
CA GLU A 84 -0.99 -9.13 13.84
C GLU A 84 -0.50 -7.69 14.08
N LEU A 85 0.75 -7.52 14.50
CA LEU A 85 1.33 -6.19 14.61
C LEU A 85 1.41 -5.49 13.25
N THR A 86 1.87 -6.21 12.23
CA THR A 86 2.00 -5.68 10.86
C THR A 86 0.65 -5.21 10.34
N ARG A 87 -0.40 -6.04 10.46
CA ARG A 87 -1.78 -5.70 10.09
C ARG A 87 -2.26 -4.44 10.80
N TYR A 88 -2.08 -4.37 12.13
CA TYR A 88 -2.51 -3.22 12.94
C TYR A 88 -1.78 -1.92 12.56
N GLU A 89 -0.46 -1.98 12.37
CA GLU A 89 0.33 -0.78 12.04
C GLU A 89 0.07 -0.27 10.62
N LEU A 90 -0.07 -1.18 9.67
CA LEU A 90 -0.34 -0.81 8.28
C LEU A 90 -1.73 -0.22 8.12
N SER A 91 -2.76 -0.79 8.77
CA SER A 91 -4.11 -0.21 8.81
C SER A 91 -4.08 1.27 9.22
N GLN A 92 -3.40 1.59 10.33
CA GLN A 92 -3.31 2.98 10.80
C GLN A 92 -2.53 3.90 9.86
N ARG A 93 -1.44 3.40 9.27
CA ARG A 93 -0.60 4.18 8.33
C ARG A 93 -1.32 4.46 7.03
N LEU A 94 -2.00 3.47 6.47
CA LEU A 94 -2.83 3.60 5.28
C LEU A 94 -4.00 4.55 5.53
N GLN A 95 -4.68 4.44 6.68
CA GLN A 95 -5.73 5.38 7.06
C GLN A 95 -5.23 6.83 7.09
N ARG A 96 -4.01 7.08 7.58
CA ARG A 96 -3.42 8.43 7.53
C ARG A 96 -3.09 8.89 6.13
N ARG A 97 -2.68 7.99 5.22
CA ARG A 97 -2.48 8.33 3.81
C ARG A 97 -3.78 8.76 3.15
N VAL A 98 -4.86 8.02 3.40
CA VAL A 98 -6.22 8.36 2.94
C VAL A 98 -6.64 9.71 3.51
N ASN A 99 -6.48 9.95 4.81
CA ASN A 99 -6.83 11.23 5.44
C ASN A 99 -5.98 12.39 4.91
N ALA A 100 -4.69 12.17 4.65
CA ALA A 100 -3.81 13.19 4.07
C ALA A 100 -4.27 13.59 2.66
N HIS A 101 -4.71 12.64 1.84
CA HIS A 101 -5.30 12.95 0.55
C HIS A 101 -6.60 13.76 0.68
N LEU A 102 -7.48 13.39 1.62
CA LEU A 102 -8.73 14.14 1.88
C LEU A 102 -8.50 15.56 2.39
N SER A 103 -7.29 15.87 2.89
CA SER A 103 -6.92 17.23 3.31
C SER A 103 -6.47 18.14 2.16
N LEU A 104 -6.28 17.60 0.96
CA LEU A 104 -5.91 18.39 -0.22
C LEU A 104 -7.10 19.26 -0.69
N PRO A 105 -6.84 20.45 -1.26
CA PRO A 105 -7.89 21.22 -1.92
C PRO A 105 -8.50 20.42 -3.07
N TYR A 106 -9.80 20.64 -3.33
CA TYR A 106 -10.58 19.85 -4.28
C TYR A 106 -9.94 19.75 -5.67
N LEU A 107 -9.40 20.85 -6.21
CA LEU A 107 -8.81 20.87 -7.55
C LEU A 107 -7.56 19.98 -7.67
N PRO A 108 -6.50 20.13 -6.84
CA PRO A 108 -5.41 19.15 -6.76
C PRO A 108 -5.88 17.72 -6.47
N ALA A 109 -6.83 17.53 -5.55
CA ALA A 109 -7.32 16.19 -5.19
C ALA A 109 -8.03 15.49 -6.37
N SER A 110 -8.67 16.27 -7.25
CA SER A 110 -9.38 15.78 -8.43
C SER A 110 -8.47 15.47 -9.62
N ASN A 111 -7.17 15.81 -9.54
CA ASN A 111 -6.22 15.48 -10.59
C ASN A 111 -6.17 13.94 -10.80
N PRO A 112 -6.18 13.44 -12.05
CA PRO A 112 -6.25 11.99 -12.31
C PRO A 112 -5.13 11.18 -11.63
N HIS A 113 -3.90 11.67 -11.63
CA HIS A 113 -2.77 10.98 -11.00
C HIS A 113 -2.90 10.95 -9.48
N ILE A 114 -3.26 12.08 -8.86
CA ILE A 114 -3.46 12.18 -7.41
C ILE A 114 -4.64 11.32 -6.96
N LYS A 115 -5.72 11.29 -7.75
CA LYS A 115 -6.91 10.46 -7.52
C LYS A 115 -6.60 8.96 -7.61
N GLU A 116 -5.77 8.56 -8.56
CA GLU A 116 -5.36 7.16 -8.68
C GLU A 116 -4.52 6.71 -7.47
N VAL A 117 -3.63 7.58 -6.97
CA VAL A 117 -2.92 7.31 -5.70
C VAL A 117 -3.88 7.11 -4.52
N MET A 118 -4.99 7.86 -4.47
CA MET A 118 -6.03 7.64 -3.46
C MET A 118 -6.72 6.29 -3.63
N SER A 119 -6.98 5.88 -4.88
CA SER A 119 -7.54 4.56 -5.18
C SER A 119 -6.65 3.45 -4.63
N ILE A 120 -5.34 3.50 -4.91
CA ILE A 120 -4.34 2.55 -4.42
C ILE A 120 -4.36 2.47 -2.89
N TYR A 121 -4.23 3.61 -2.18
CA TYR A 121 -4.20 3.60 -0.72
C TYR A 121 -5.52 3.16 -0.08
N ARG A 122 -6.66 3.51 -0.69
CA ARG A 122 -7.97 3.05 -0.22
C ARG A 122 -8.13 1.55 -0.40
N HIS A 123 -7.77 1.02 -1.56
CA HIS A 123 -7.85 -0.40 -1.84
C HIS A 123 -7.01 -1.20 -0.85
N SER A 124 -5.73 -0.84 -0.66
CA SER A 124 -4.87 -1.50 0.32
C SER A 124 -5.41 -1.39 1.75
N LEU A 125 -6.01 -0.26 2.13
CA LEU A 125 -6.63 -0.10 3.44
C LEU A 125 -7.84 -1.02 3.62
N GLU A 126 -8.71 -1.09 2.61
CA GLU A 126 -9.89 -1.94 2.59
C GLU A 126 -9.49 -3.42 2.68
N GLU A 127 -8.48 -3.86 1.92
CA GLU A 127 -7.93 -5.22 2.01
C GLU A 127 -7.41 -5.53 3.41
N ILE A 128 -6.52 -4.71 3.96
CA ILE A 128 -5.94 -4.94 5.29
C ILE A 128 -7.01 -4.92 6.40
N ASN A 129 -8.02 -4.05 6.30
CA ASN A 129 -9.10 -3.97 7.28
C ASN A 129 -10.13 -5.11 7.15
N SER A 130 -10.25 -5.71 5.97
CA SER A 130 -11.12 -6.88 5.76
C SER A 130 -10.59 -8.14 6.44
N LEU A 131 -9.28 -8.18 6.71
CA LEU A 131 -8.64 -9.30 7.39
C LEU A 131 -9.06 -9.34 8.88
N PRO A 132 -9.53 -10.50 9.38
CA PRO A 132 -9.75 -10.67 10.82
C PRO A 132 -8.43 -10.57 11.59
N PRO A 133 -8.48 -10.42 12.93
CA PRO A 133 -7.28 -10.49 13.76
C PRO A 133 -6.51 -11.80 13.50
N ILE A 134 -5.21 -11.70 13.25
CA ILE A 134 -4.37 -12.85 12.90
C ILE A 134 -4.09 -13.64 14.18
N ARG A 135 -4.58 -14.88 14.25
CA ARG A 135 -4.40 -15.77 15.42
C ARG A 135 -3.63 -17.03 15.09
N THR A 136 -3.56 -17.39 13.82
CA THR A 136 -2.92 -18.62 13.36
C THR A 136 -1.96 -18.36 12.20
N VAL A 137 -1.08 -19.32 11.92
CA VAL A 137 -0.17 -19.25 10.75
C VAL A 137 -0.96 -19.33 9.43
N ALA A 138 -2.13 -19.97 9.42
CA ALA A 138 -3.00 -20.01 8.25
C ALA A 138 -3.56 -18.61 7.92
N ASP A 139 -3.98 -17.86 8.95
CA ASP A 139 -4.44 -16.46 8.79
C ASP A 139 -3.33 -15.58 8.19
N ASN A 140 -2.06 -15.86 8.54
CA ASN A 140 -0.91 -15.13 8.00
C ASN A 140 -0.82 -15.24 6.48
N ALA A 141 -1.22 -16.35 5.87
CA ALA A 141 -1.14 -16.52 4.42
C ALA A 141 -1.97 -15.47 3.67
N ALA A 142 -3.16 -15.13 4.18
CA ALA A 142 -4.00 -14.08 3.59
C ALA A 142 -3.37 -12.69 3.74
N LEU A 143 -2.75 -12.41 4.89
CA LEU A 143 -2.00 -11.17 5.10
C LEU A 143 -0.84 -11.06 4.11
N LEU A 144 -0.04 -12.12 3.93
CA LEU A 144 1.10 -12.10 3.01
C LEU A 144 0.68 -11.76 1.58
N GLN A 145 -0.46 -12.28 1.10
CA GLN A 145 -0.98 -11.94 -0.22
C GLN A 145 -1.35 -10.46 -0.32
N ALA A 146 -2.10 -9.92 0.65
CA ALA A 146 -2.44 -8.49 0.68
C ALA A 146 -1.20 -7.59 0.74
N LEU A 147 -0.14 -8.01 1.45
CA LEU A 147 1.12 -7.26 1.52
C LEU A 147 1.88 -7.23 0.20
N VAL A 148 1.89 -8.32 -0.57
CA VAL A 148 2.52 -8.35 -1.90
C VAL A 148 1.80 -7.38 -2.82
N THR A 149 0.48 -7.51 -2.97
CA THR A 149 -0.34 -6.61 -3.79
C THR A 149 -0.15 -5.15 -3.40
N MET A 150 -0.23 -4.84 -2.10
CA MET A 150 -0.04 -3.46 -1.60
C MET A 150 1.34 -2.89 -1.95
N VAL A 151 2.40 -3.68 -1.86
CA VAL A 151 3.77 -3.20 -2.15
C VAL A 151 3.95 -2.97 -3.66
N ASP A 152 3.38 -3.84 -4.49
CA ASP A 152 3.47 -3.77 -5.94
C ASP A 152 2.64 -2.62 -6.51
N ASP A 153 1.38 -2.47 -6.09
CA ASP A 153 0.49 -1.37 -6.52
C ASP A 153 1.05 0.01 -6.12
N ALA A 154 1.76 0.08 -5.00
CA ALA A 154 2.36 1.32 -4.52
C ALA A 154 3.70 1.67 -5.20
N ALA A 155 4.15 0.92 -6.21
CA ALA A 155 5.46 1.11 -6.86
C ALA A 155 5.68 2.53 -7.39
N ASP A 156 4.72 3.10 -8.14
CA ASP A 156 4.86 4.39 -8.82
C ASP A 156 4.15 5.58 -8.13
N VAL A 157 3.64 5.38 -6.90
CA VAL A 157 2.85 6.39 -6.20
C VAL A 157 3.54 7.77 -6.10
N ILE A 158 4.88 7.79 -5.92
CA ILE A 158 5.63 9.06 -5.85
C ILE A 158 5.73 9.75 -7.21
N GLY A 159 5.94 9.00 -8.30
CA GLY A 159 5.95 9.54 -9.67
C GLY A 159 4.61 10.13 -10.05
N MET A 160 3.53 9.44 -9.68
CA MET A 160 2.16 9.92 -9.86
C MET A 160 1.87 11.20 -9.07
N PHE A 161 2.27 11.26 -7.79
CA PHE A 161 2.16 12.49 -7.01
C PHE A 161 2.94 13.64 -7.65
N ALA A 162 4.20 13.42 -8.04
CA ALA A 162 5.03 14.43 -8.66
C ALA A 162 4.39 14.99 -9.94
N THR A 163 3.83 14.11 -10.78
CA THR A 163 3.13 14.48 -12.01
C THR A 163 1.87 15.28 -11.71
N GLY A 164 1.00 14.78 -10.83
CA GLY A 164 -0.24 15.47 -10.50
C GLY A 164 -0.05 16.81 -9.79
N PHE A 165 0.98 16.95 -8.94
CA PHE A 165 1.32 18.25 -8.35
C PHE A 165 1.95 19.20 -9.35
N LYS A 166 2.74 18.70 -10.31
CA LYS A 166 3.26 19.51 -11.42
C LYS A 166 2.13 20.13 -12.24
N GLU A 167 1.06 19.39 -12.48
CA GLU A 167 -0.14 19.86 -13.18
C GLU A 167 -1.02 20.78 -12.31
N SER A 168 -0.95 20.64 -11.00
CA SER A 168 -1.77 21.38 -10.03
C SER A 168 -1.05 22.56 -9.36
N LYS A 169 0.15 22.95 -9.84
CA LYS A 169 1.00 24.00 -9.23
C LYS A 169 0.31 25.36 -9.07
N ARG A 170 -0.75 25.65 -9.83
CA ARG A 170 -1.51 26.91 -9.72
C ARG A 170 -2.38 26.99 -8.46
N TYR A 171 -2.61 25.88 -7.79
CA TYR A 171 -3.56 25.77 -6.67
C TYR A 171 -2.90 25.54 -5.31
N LEU A 172 -1.58 25.34 -5.29
CA LEU A 172 -0.79 25.06 -4.10
C LEU A 172 0.55 25.79 -4.20
N SER A 173 1.03 26.34 -3.09
CA SER A 173 2.38 26.88 -3.01
C SER A 173 3.44 25.77 -3.10
N GLU A 174 4.65 26.12 -3.52
CA GLU A 174 5.77 25.16 -3.59
C GLU A 174 6.08 24.55 -2.22
N GLU A 175 5.98 25.33 -1.14
CA GLU A 175 6.16 24.86 0.24
C GLU A 175 5.12 23.80 0.63
N GLN A 176 3.85 24.00 0.26
CA GLN A 176 2.79 23.02 0.53
C GLN A 176 3.01 21.72 -0.26
N ILE A 177 3.42 21.83 -1.52
CA ILE A 177 3.71 20.67 -2.38
C ILE A 177 4.90 19.88 -1.80
N THR A 178 6.02 20.55 -1.54
CA THR A 178 7.22 19.93 -0.96
C THR A 178 6.91 19.28 0.37
N SER A 179 6.25 19.99 1.29
CA SER A 179 5.87 19.45 2.59
C SER A 179 4.94 18.23 2.49
N PHE A 180 4.04 18.21 1.50
CA PHE A 180 3.20 17.05 1.25
C PHE A 180 4.01 15.86 0.70
N LEU A 181 4.86 16.09 -0.29
CA LEU A 181 5.70 15.07 -0.91
C LEU A 181 6.67 14.45 0.10
N ASP A 182 7.31 15.26 0.95
CA ASP A 182 8.19 14.77 2.02
C ASP A 182 7.45 13.79 2.94
N ARG A 183 6.25 14.18 3.39
CA ARG A 183 5.41 13.30 4.21
C ARG A 183 4.96 12.05 3.45
N ALA A 184 4.70 12.16 2.15
CA ALA A 184 4.33 11.03 1.30
C ALA A 184 5.47 10.02 1.15
N ILE A 185 6.68 10.51 0.86
CA ILE A 185 7.90 9.71 0.72
C ILE A 185 8.19 9.01 2.05
N GLN A 186 8.26 9.74 3.16
CA GLN A 186 8.54 9.16 4.48
C GLN A 186 7.50 8.10 4.88
N SER A 187 6.22 8.37 4.64
CA SER A 187 5.16 7.40 4.97
C SER A 187 5.23 6.17 4.08
N ARG A 188 5.53 6.32 2.79
CA ARG A 188 5.67 5.19 1.86
C ARG A 188 6.85 4.30 2.23
N ILE A 189 8.02 4.90 2.50
CA ILE A 189 9.20 4.17 3.00
C ILE A 189 8.84 3.39 4.26
N SER A 190 8.15 4.04 5.20
CA SER A 190 7.76 3.42 6.47
C SER A 190 6.80 2.24 6.28
N ILE A 191 5.80 2.36 5.39
CA ILE A 191 4.85 1.29 5.06
C ILE A 191 5.59 0.12 4.40
N ARG A 192 6.41 0.41 3.40
CA ARG A 192 7.17 -0.60 2.65
C ARG A 192 8.13 -1.38 3.55
N LEU A 193 8.89 -0.69 4.41
CA LEU A 193 9.78 -1.32 5.39
C LEU A 193 9.07 -2.34 6.28
N ILE A 194 7.87 -2.01 6.78
CA ILE A 194 7.09 -2.92 7.64
C ILE A 194 6.61 -4.13 6.83
N ALA A 195 6.03 -3.87 5.66
CA ALA A 195 5.47 -4.92 4.81
C ALA A 195 6.56 -5.91 4.35
N GLU A 196 7.65 -5.39 3.78
CA GLU A 196 8.77 -6.20 3.28
C GLU A 196 9.48 -6.94 4.41
N GLN A 197 9.63 -6.34 5.59
CA GLN A 197 10.22 -7.06 6.72
C GLN A 197 9.38 -8.27 7.11
N HIS A 198 8.06 -8.12 7.22
CA HIS A 198 7.19 -9.24 7.56
C HIS A 198 7.14 -10.32 6.45
N LEU A 199 7.09 -9.89 5.18
CA LEU A 199 7.20 -10.77 4.02
C LEU A 199 8.50 -11.58 4.05
N SER A 200 9.62 -10.91 4.33
CA SER A 200 10.93 -11.55 4.40
C SER A 200 11.02 -12.52 5.57
N LEU A 201 10.59 -12.13 6.77
CA LEU A 201 10.58 -13.00 7.96
C LEU A 201 9.67 -14.22 7.81
N SER A 202 8.60 -14.14 7.02
CA SER A 202 7.67 -15.24 6.79
C SER A 202 8.13 -16.22 5.71
N LYS A 203 8.98 -15.77 4.77
CA LYS A 203 9.52 -16.60 3.68
C LYS A 203 10.90 -17.19 3.98
N ALA A 204 11.66 -16.57 4.90
CA ALA A 204 13.06 -16.90 5.11
C ALA A 204 13.24 -18.25 5.85
N GLU A 205 14.01 -19.13 5.22
CA GLU A 205 14.68 -20.24 5.91
C GLU A 205 15.99 -19.75 6.58
N HIS A 206 16.77 -20.66 7.17
CA HIS A 206 18.05 -20.31 7.77
C HIS A 206 18.94 -19.57 6.76
N SER A 207 19.30 -18.32 7.08
CA SER A 207 20.27 -17.57 6.27
C SER A 207 21.64 -18.22 6.42
N PRO A 208 22.30 -18.65 5.33
CA PRO A 208 23.58 -19.37 5.39
C PRO A 208 24.69 -18.54 6.05
N ASN A 209 24.65 -17.22 5.93
CA ASN A 209 25.63 -16.31 6.50
C ASN A 209 25.20 -15.72 7.86
N GLY A 210 23.97 -15.99 8.29
CA GLY A 210 23.38 -15.50 9.55
C GLY A 210 23.28 -13.98 9.69
N SER A 211 23.93 -13.15 8.87
CA SER A 211 24.00 -11.69 9.04
C SER A 211 22.67 -11.00 8.81
N ARG A 212 21.83 -11.53 7.91
CA ARG A 212 20.55 -10.91 7.52
C ARG A 212 19.41 -11.28 8.46
N LEU A 213 18.64 -10.28 8.84
CA LEU A 213 17.44 -10.32 9.66
C LEU A 213 16.28 -9.73 8.85
N GLY A 214 15.68 -10.56 8.00
CA GLY A 214 14.70 -10.11 7.01
C GLY A 214 15.34 -9.19 5.98
N ILE A 215 14.83 -7.97 5.84
CA ILE A 215 15.39 -6.92 4.95
C ILE A 215 16.58 -6.16 5.55
N VAL A 216 16.87 -6.35 6.85
CA VAL A 216 18.02 -5.72 7.51
C VAL A 216 19.23 -6.62 7.38
N ASP A 217 20.35 -6.11 6.87
CA ASP A 217 21.64 -6.78 6.96
C ASP A 217 22.48 -6.15 8.07
N ARG A 218 22.97 -6.97 9.00
CA ARG A 218 23.78 -6.51 10.13
C ARG A 218 25.21 -6.15 9.73
N LYS A 219 25.66 -6.60 8.56
CA LYS A 219 27.04 -6.47 8.07
C LYS A 219 27.07 -6.04 6.61
N VAL A 220 26.36 -4.95 6.27
CA VAL A 220 26.43 -4.35 4.93
C VAL A 220 27.86 -3.86 4.71
N LYS A 221 28.52 -4.34 3.67
CA LYS A 221 29.83 -3.87 3.24
C LYS A 221 29.66 -2.60 2.41
N LEU A 222 29.92 -1.44 3.02
CA LEU A 222 29.63 -0.14 2.40
C LEU A 222 30.34 0.06 1.07
N LYS A 223 31.62 -0.30 0.98
CA LYS A 223 32.37 -0.20 -0.27
C LYS A 223 31.68 -0.92 -1.43
N LYS A 224 31.28 -2.17 -1.23
CA LYS A 224 30.60 -2.96 -2.28
C LYS A 224 29.31 -2.29 -2.74
N THR A 225 28.51 -1.78 -1.79
CA THR A 225 27.26 -1.08 -2.12
C THR A 225 27.53 0.21 -2.89
N LEU A 226 28.52 1.01 -2.45
CA LEU A 226 28.92 2.25 -3.13
C LEU A 226 29.47 2.00 -4.53
N GLU A 227 30.34 0.99 -4.70
CA GLU A 227 30.89 0.60 -6.00
C GLU A 227 29.76 0.27 -6.99
N SER A 228 28.76 -0.50 -6.55
CA SER A 228 27.60 -0.84 -7.40
C SER A 228 26.77 0.39 -7.80
N VAL A 229 26.60 1.38 -6.91
CA VAL A 229 25.88 2.62 -7.22
C VAL A 229 26.70 3.50 -8.18
N LEU A 230 28.00 3.60 -7.95
CA LEU A 230 28.92 4.39 -8.78
C LEU A 230 29.05 3.80 -10.18
N GLU A 231 29.12 2.47 -10.30
CA GLU A 231 29.12 1.76 -11.58
C GLU A 231 27.84 2.02 -12.36
N PHE A 232 26.67 1.86 -11.73
CA PHE A 232 25.39 2.16 -12.37
C PHE A 232 25.27 3.62 -12.82
N ALA A 233 25.69 4.58 -11.97
CA ALA A 233 25.72 5.99 -12.34
C ALA A 233 26.70 6.27 -13.49
N GLY A 234 27.84 5.57 -13.52
CA GLY A 234 28.81 5.60 -14.60
C GLY A 234 28.21 5.15 -15.92
N GLU A 235 27.53 4.01 -15.95
CA GLU A 235 26.83 3.50 -17.15
C GLU A 235 25.80 4.52 -17.69
N LEU A 236 25.04 5.16 -16.80
CA LEU A 236 24.09 6.22 -17.20
C LEU A 236 24.81 7.45 -17.78
N CYS A 237 25.93 7.86 -17.20
CA CYS A 237 26.75 8.96 -17.69
C CYS A 237 27.37 8.65 -19.06
N GLU A 238 27.95 7.47 -19.24
CA GLU A 238 28.49 7.03 -20.53
C GLU A 238 27.40 6.94 -21.59
N GLY A 239 26.24 6.38 -21.24
CA GLY A 239 25.10 6.30 -22.16
C GLY A 239 24.55 7.67 -22.58
N THR A 240 24.60 8.68 -21.71
CA THR A 240 24.02 10.01 -21.98
C THR A 240 25.04 10.99 -22.58
N PHE A 241 26.28 10.95 -22.12
CA PHE A 241 27.32 11.95 -22.42
C PHE A 241 28.54 11.36 -23.14
N GLY A 242 28.62 10.04 -23.31
CA GLY A 242 29.75 9.34 -23.93
C GLY A 242 30.99 9.22 -23.05
N ILE A 243 30.95 9.75 -21.82
CA ILE A 243 32.02 9.70 -20.83
C ILE A 243 31.43 9.55 -19.43
N ALA A 244 32.15 8.87 -18.54
CA ALA A 244 31.92 8.90 -17.10
C ALA A 244 33.18 9.40 -16.36
N PRO A 245 33.00 10.11 -15.24
CA PRO A 245 34.12 10.51 -14.41
C PRO A 245 34.72 9.29 -13.69
N GLU A 246 36.04 9.29 -13.52
CA GLU A 246 36.71 8.37 -12.61
C GLU A 246 36.36 8.72 -11.16
N TRP A 247 36.22 7.69 -10.32
CA TRP A 247 35.91 7.84 -8.90
C TRP A 247 36.93 7.09 -8.04
N THR A 248 37.11 7.57 -6.81
CA THR A 248 37.96 6.93 -5.80
C THR A 248 37.28 7.05 -4.44
N ILE A 249 37.10 5.93 -3.75
CA ILE A 249 36.49 5.89 -2.43
C ILE A 249 37.59 6.10 -1.37
N LEU A 250 37.41 7.10 -0.52
CA LEU A 250 38.35 7.45 0.55
C LEU A 250 37.72 7.17 1.93
N GLY A 251 38.56 6.95 2.95
CA GLY A 251 38.13 6.71 4.33
C GLY A 251 38.18 5.23 4.73
N GLU A 252 37.30 4.84 5.65
CA GLU A 252 37.21 3.45 6.14
C GLU A 252 36.42 2.59 5.15
N VAL A 253 37.10 2.13 4.11
CA VAL A 253 36.47 1.39 3.00
C VAL A 253 35.98 -0.01 3.39
N GLU A 254 36.55 -0.61 4.43
CA GLU A 254 36.14 -1.93 4.94
C GLU A 254 35.07 -1.84 6.03
N ALA A 255 34.46 -0.66 6.23
CA ALA A 255 33.41 -0.48 7.22
C ALA A 255 32.18 -1.36 6.92
N GLU A 256 31.75 -2.08 7.96
CA GLU A 256 30.48 -2.82 7.98
C GLU A 256 29.44 -2.06 8.81
N VAL A 257 28.22 -1.92 8.28
CA VAL A 257 27.12 -1.27 9.00
C VAL A 257 25.87 -2.14 9.04
N CYS A 258 25.10 -2.00 10.12
CA CYS A 258 23.79 -2.62 10.23
C CYS A 258 22.75 -1.71 9.56
N PHE A 259 22.22 -2.10 8.40
CA PHE A 259 21.29 -1.27 7.65
C PHE A 259 20.41 -2.07 6.68
N VAL A 260 19.42 -1.40 6.09
CA VAL A 260 18.60 -1.94 4.99
C VAL A 260 19.32 -1.63 3.68
N GLU A 261 19.98 -2.63 3.09
CA GLU A 261 20.89 -2.46 1.95
C GLU A 261 20.24 -1.75 0.75
N MET A 262 18.99 -2.08 0.43
CA MET A 262 18.24 -1.46 -0.68
C MET A 262 17.92 0.02 -0.50
N HIS A 263 18.13 0.58 0.69
CA HIS A 263 17.98 2.02 0.94
C HIS A 263 19.30 2.78 0.82
N LEU A 264 20.43 2.07 0.71
CA LEU A 264 21.74 2.65 0.43
C LEU A 264 22.05 2.67 -1.07
N GLN A 265 21.41 1.77 -1.82
CA GLN A 265 21.42 1.71 -3.29
C GLN A 265 20.47 2.75 -3.87
#